data_AF-A0A9P6WTD5-F1
#
_entry.id   AF-A0A9P6WTD5-F1
#
_cell.length_a   1.000
_cell.length_b   1.000
_cell.length_c   1.000
_cell.angle_alpha   90.00
_cell.angle_beta   90.00
_cell.angle_gamma   90.00
#
_symmetry.space_group_name_H-M   'P 1'
#
loop_
_entity.id
_entity.type
_entity.pdbx_description
1 polymer ?
#
loop_
_entity_poly.entity_id
_entity_poly.type
_entity_poly.pdbx_seq_one_letter_code
_entity_poly.pdbx_strand_id
1 'polypeptide(L)'
;MIGAVVGWAAAGGGDNLQDLKAGYIVGATPWKQQLMLGIGAFSCALIMAPVLNLLATAYGIGVKSELHPNALAAPQANLMASVAKGLFGGELPWTFIGIGAVGGAAIIAFDSWLN
;
A
#
# COMPACT_ATOMS: atom_id res chain seq x y z
N MET A 1 5.61 -13.06 -10.12
CA MET A 1 4.23 -12.67 -10.50
C MET A 1 3.19 -13.34 -9.62
N ILE A 2 3.15 -14.68 -9.52
CA ILE A 2 2.14 -15.42 -8.73
C ILE A 2 2.10 -14.97 -7.25
N GLY A 3 3.25 -14.89 -6.58
CA GLY A 3 3.30 -14.47 -5.17
C GLY A 3 2.82 -13.03 -4.93
N ALA A 4 3.05 -12.12 -5.87
CA ALA A 4 2.56 -10.75 -5.78
C ALA A 4 1.04 -10.67 -5.96
N VAL A 5 0.47 -11.46 -6.88
CA VAL A 5 -0.98 -11.54 -7.11
C VAL A 5 -1.68 -12.13 -5.88
N VAL A 6 -1.16 -13.24 -5.34
CA VAL A 6 -1.71 -13.88 -4.14
C VAL A 6 -1.58 -12.97 -2.92
N GLY A 7 -0.42 -12.34 -2.72
CA GLY A 7 -0.19 -11.40 -1.62
C GLY A 7 -1.13 -10.19 -1.66
N TRP A 8 -1.35 -9.62 -2.84
CA TRP A 8 -2.30 -8.52 -3.01
C TRP A 8 -3.74 -8.97 -2.75
N ALA A 9 -4.15 -10.13 -3.26
CA ALA A 9 -5.50 -10.66 -3.03
C ALA A 9 -5.75 -10.91 -1.53
N ALA A 10 -4.76 -11.44 -0.80
CA ALA A 10 -4.85 -11.66 0.64
C ALA A 10 -4.93 -10.33 1.42
N ALA A 11 -4.05 -9.37 1.12
CA ALA A 11 -4.04 -8.06 1.77
C ALA A 11 -5.33 -7.27 1.47
N GLY A 12 -5.71 -7.14 0.20
CA GLY A 12 -6.93 -6.43 -0.20
C GLY A 12 -8.20 -7.11 0.30
N GLY A 13 -8.23 -8.44 0.37
CA GLY A 13 -9.31 -9.17 1.04
C GLY A 13 -9.42 -8.85 2.53
N GLY A 14 -8.28 -8.78 3.22
CA GLY A 14 -8.21 -8.39 4.64
C GLY A 14 -8.74 -6.97 4.90
N ASP A 15 -8.31 -6.00 4.09
CA ASP A 15 -8.76 -4.61 4.19
C ASP A 15 -10.27 -4.49 3.92
N ASN A 16 -10.77 -5.15 2.87
CA ASN A 16 -12.21 -5.17 2.56
C ASN A 16 -13.04 -5.78 3.70
N LEU A 17 -12.55 -6.84 4.35
CA LEU A 17 -13.24 -7.43 5.51
C LEU A 17 -13.26 -6.48 6.71
N GLN A 18 -12.19 -5.70 6.91
CA GLN A 18 -12.15 -4.67 7.95
C GLN A 18 -13.11 -3.51 7.65
N ASP A 19 -13.20 -3.06 6.40
CA ASP A 19 -14.15 -2.05 5.96
C ASP A 19 -15.60 -2.48 6.17
N LEU A 20 -15.92 -3.74 5.84
CA LEU A 20 -17.26 -4.29 6.06
C LEU A 20 -17.59 -4.44 7.54
N LYS A 21 -16.61 -4.84 8.37
CA LYS A 21 -16.78 -4.93 9.82
C LYS A 21 -17.01 -3.56 10.44
N ALA A 22 -16.16 -2.59 10.10
CA ALA A 22 -16.28 -1.21 10.56
C ALA A 22 -17.62 -0.62 10.10
N GLY A 23 -17.96 -0.80 8.83
CA GLY A 23 -19.25 -0.44 8.23
C GLY A 23 -20.43 -1.01 9.00
N TYR A 24 -20.41 -2.31 9.31
CA TYR A 24 -21.46 -2.95 10.08
C TYR A 24 -21.58 -2.39 11.50
N ILE A 25 -20.46 -2.13 12.19
CA ILE A 25 -20.44 -1.55 13.55
C ILE A 25 -21.05 -0.14 13.56
N VAL A 26 -20.83 0.67 12.53
CA VAL A 26 -21.40 2.03 12.41
C VAL A 26 -22.83 2.05 11.82
N GLY A 27 -23.44 0.88 11.60
CA GLY A 27 -24.82 0.75 11.11
C GLY A 27 -25.01 0.81 9.59
N ALA A 28 -23.94 0.67 8.81
CA ALA A 28 -24.02 0.59 7.35
C ALA A 28 -24.60 -0.76 6.88
N THR A 29 -25.13 -0.79 5.64
CA THR A 29 -25.64 -2.03 5.02
C THR A 29 -24.51 -2.77 4.28
N PRO A 30 -24.05 -3.95 4.76
CA PRO A 30 -22.83 -4.61 4.23
C PRO A 30 -22.91 -4.97 2.74
N TRP A 31 -24.09 -5.40 2.27
CA TRP A 31 -24.31 -5.75 0.86
C TRP A 31 -24.07 -4.56 -0.09
N LYS A 32 -24.49 -3.35 0.31
CA LYS A 32 -24.28 -2.14 -0.50
C LYS A 32 -22.80 -1.76 -0.58
N GLN A 33 -22.05 -1.97 0.52
CA GLN A 33 -20.61 -1.71 0.55
C GLN A 33 -19.84 -2.68 -0.35
N GLN A 34 -20.15 -3.98 -0.30
CA GLN A 34 -19.53 -4.97 -1.19
C GLN A 34 -19.71 -4.64 -2.68
N LEU A 35 -20.93 -4.23 -3.06
CA LEU A 35 -21.23 -3.83 -4.43
C LEU A 35 -20.38 -2.61 -4.85
N MET A 36 -20.31 -1.58 -4.00
CA MET A 36 -19.55 -0.37 -4.29
C MET A 36 -18.04 -0.62 -4.33
N LEU A 37 -17.51 -1.50 -3.48
CA LEU A 37 -16.11 -1.93 -3.51
C LEU A 37 -15.80 -2.64 -4.84
N GLY A 38 -16.68 -3.52 -5.31
CA GLY A 38 -16.54 -4.18 -6.61
C GLY A 38 -16.54 -3.20 -7.79
N ILE A 39 -17.47 -2.25 -7.80
CA ILE A 39 -17.54 -1.19 -8.83
C ILE A 39 -16.29 -0.31 -8.80
N GLY A 40 -15.84 0.09 -7.61
CA GLY A 40 -14.62 0.87 -7.41
C GLY A 40 -13.38 0.14 -7.92
N ALA A 41 -13.22 -1.14 -7.58
CA ALA A 41 -12.09 -1.95 -8.03
C ALA A 41 -12.08 -2.10 -9.56
N PHE A 42 -13.23 -2.39 -10.19
CA PHE A 42 -13.33 -2.54 -11.64
C PHE A 42 -13.02 -1.24 -12.38
N SER A 43 -13.59 -0.12 -11.93
CA SER A 43 -13.33 1.20 -12.53
C SER A 43 -11.86 1.62 -12.36
N CYS A 44 -11.26 1.40 -11.19
CA CYS A 44 -9.84 1.65 -10.96
C CYS A 44 -8.95 0.79 -11.87
N ALA A 45 -9.26 -0.49 -12.05
CA ALA A 45 -8.49 -1.37 -12.92
C ALA A 45 -8.45 -0.88 -14.38
N LEU A 46 -9.57 -0.35 -14.89
CA LEU A 46 -9.66 0.19 -16.25
C LEU A 46 -8.89 1.50 -16.44
N ILE A 47 -8.90 2.37 -15.43
CA ILE A 47 -8.32 3.72 -15.54
C ILE A 47 -6.84 3.74 -15.16
N MET A 48 -6.42 2.95 -14.19
CA MET A 48 -5.07 3.04 -13.65
C MET A 48 -4.00 2.56 -14.64
N ALA A 49 -4.26 1.47 -15.36
CA ALA A 49 -3.32 0.94 -16.35
C ALA A 49 -2.96 1.94 -17.48
N PRO A 50 -3.91 2.58 -18.18
CA PRO A 50 -3.57 3.56 -19.21
C PRO A 50 -2.91 4.82 -18.62
N VAL A 51 -3.36 5.30 -17.46
CA VAL A 51 -2.78 6.48 -16.80
C VAL A 51 -1.33 6.25 -16.41
N LEU A 52 -1.02 5.10 -15.80
CA LEU A 52 0.36 4.77 -15.42
C LEU A 52 1.26 4.59 -16.65
N ASN A 53 0.78 3.99 -17.73
CA ASN A 53 1.54 3.87 -18.97
C ASN A 53 1.83 5.23 -19.61
N LEU A 54 0.86 6.15 -19.59
CA LEU A 54 1.04 7.51 -20.09
C LEU A 54 2.09 8.26 -19.26
N LEU A 55 1.98 8.21 -17.93
CA LEU A 55 2.93 8.86 -17.03
C LEU A 55 4.34 8.25 -17.11
N ALA A 56 4.44 6.93 -17.24
CA ALA A 56 5.71 6.24 -17.40
C ALA A 56 6.40 6.64 -18.72
N THR A 57 5.64 6.81 -19.80
CA THR A 57 6.19 7.22 -21.10
C THR A 57 6.58 8.70 -21.12
N ALA A 58 5.79 9.57 -20.51
CA ALA A 58 6.03 11.01 -20.53
C ALA A 58 7.14 11.46 -19.56
N TYR A 59 7.13 10.92 -18.35
CA TYR A 59 8.00 11.40 -17.26
C TYR A 59 8.94 10.32 -16.72
N GLY A 60 8.64 9.03 -16.89
CA GLY A 60 9.32 7.95 -16.16
C GLY A 60 8.89 7.88 -14.69
N ILE A 61 8.99 6.70 -14.08
CA ILE A 61 8.61 6.44 -12.68
C ILE A 61 9.81 5.92 -11.91
N GLY A 62 10.11 6.53 -10.76
CA GLY A 62 11.17 6.09 -9.85
C GLY A 62 12.50 6.79 -10.10
N VAL A 63 13.49 6.05 -10.61
CA VAL A 63 14.88 6.52 -10.70
C VAL A 63 15.04 7.44 -11.91
N LYS A 64 15.63 8.62 -11.69
CA LYS A 64 15.96 9.58 -12.75
C LYS A 64 16.94 8.93 -13.73
N SER A 65 16.62 9.01 -15.02
CA SER A 65 17.46 8.52 -16.13
C SER A 65 17.79 9.69 -17.07
N GLU A 66 18.81 9.57 -17.91
CA GLU A 66 19.16 10.60 -18.92
C GLU A 66 17.98 10.90 -19.86
N LEU A 67 17.13 9.90 -20.12
CA LEU A 67 15.89 10.03 -20.90
C LEU A 67 14.73 10.70 -20.12
N HIS A 68 14.79 10.70 -18.79
CA HIS A 68 13.73 11.16 -17.90
C HIS A 68 14.32 11.88 -16.67
N PRO A 69 14.80 13.13 -16.84
CA PRO A 69 15.46 13.89 -15.78
C PRO A 69 14.51 14.28 -14.64
N ASN A 70 13.20 14.38 -14.92
CA ASN A 70 12.15 14.73 -13.97
C ASN A 70 11.21 13.53 -13.70
N ALA A 71 11.79 12.36 -13.43
CA ALA A 71 11.01 11.16 -13.10
C ALA A 71 10.11 11.37 -11.87
N LEU A 72 8.91 10.80 -11.95
CA LEU A 72 7.93 10.82 -10.86
C LEU A 72 8.48 10.00 -9.70
N ALA A 73 8.53 10.61 -8.51
CA ALA A 73 8.95 9.88 -7.31
C ALA A 73 7.93 8.76 -7.01
N ALA A 74 8.44 7.55 -6.73
CA ALA A 74 7.63 6.41 -6.31
C ALA A 74 8.07 5.91 -4.92
N PRO A 75 7.81 6.67 -3.84
CA PRO A 75 8.33 6.35 -2.49
C PRO A 75 7.84 4.99 -1.98
N GLN A 76 6.55 4.67 -2.18
CA GLN A 76 5.98 3.41 -1.72
C GLN A 76 6.57 2.20 -2.46
N ALA A 77 6.78 2.31 -3.78
CA ALA A 77 7.44 1.26 -4.55
C ALA A 77 8.91 1.09 -4.11
N ASN A 78 9.61 2.19 -3.85
CA ASN A 78 10.99 2.18 -3.35
C ASN A 78 11.11 1.55 -1.97
N LEU A 79 10.16 1.83 -1.05
CA LEU A 79 10.10 1.20 0.27
C LEU A 79 9.88 -0.31 0.15
N MET A 80 8.91 -0.74 -0.66
CA MET A 80 8.66 -2.18 -0.90
C MET A 80 9.88 -2.87 -1.53
N ALA A 81 10.58 -2.19 -2.45
CA ALA A 81 11.81 -2.70 -3.04
C ALA A 81 12.96 -2.80 -2.02
N SER A 82 13.08 -1.84 -1.08
CA SER A 82 14.07 -1.87 -0.01
C SER A 82 13.82 -3.04 0.95
N VAL A 83 12.56 -3.27 1.34
CA VAL A 83 12.18 -4.41 2.20
C VAL A 83 12.45 -5.74 1.50
N ALA A 84 12.05 -5.86 0.23
CA ALA A 84 12.31 -7.08 -0.55
C ALA A 84 13.81 -7.35 -0.70
N LYS A 85 14.62 -6.32 -1.02
CA LYS A 85 16.08 -6.45 -1.09
C LYS A 85 16.68 -6.88 0.25
N GLY A 86 16.25 -6.28 1.36
CA GLY A 86 16.72 -6.67 2.69
C GLY A 86 16.36 -8.11 3.06
N LEU A 87 15.17 -8.59 2.66
CA LEU A 87 14.73 -9.96 2.93
C LEU A 87 15.56 -11.01 2.14
N PHE A 88 15.94 -10.70 0.90
CA PHE A 88 16.70 -11.62 0.03
C PHE A 88 18.23 -11.44 0.12
N GLY A 89 18.74 -10.90 1.24
CA GLY A 89 20.17 -10.86 1.54
C GLY A 89 20.86 -9.49 1.40
N GLY A 90 20.09 -8.41 1.25
CA GLY A 90 20.60 -7.04 1.33
C GLY A 90 20.57 -6.46 2.76
N GLU A 91 21.07 -5.24 2.92
CA GLU A 91 20.95 -4.50 4.18
C GLU A 91 19.57 -3.85 4.29
N LEU A 92 18.87 -4.14 5.39
CA LEU A 92 17.59 -3.52 5.72
C LEU A 92 17.83 -2.24 6.55
N PRO A 93 17.08 -1.15 6.33
CA PRO A 93 17.26 0.10 7.07
C PRO A 93 16.75 -0.01 8.52
N TRP A 94 17.49 -0.73 9.36
CA TRP A 94 17.13 -1.07 10.75
C TRP A 94 16.88 0.14 11.64
N THR A 95 17.57 1.26 11.39
CA THR A 95 17.33 2.52 12.12
C THR A 95 15.89 3.00 11.95
N PHE A 96 15.37 3.00 10.72
CA PHE A 96 13.99 3.45 10.46
C PHE A 96 12.96 2.47 11.05
N ILE A 97 13.26 1.17 10.98
CA ILE A 97 12.41 0.13 11.60
C ILE A 97 12.39 0.29 13.12
N GLY A 98 13.55 0.50 13.74
CA GLY A 98 13.69 0.71 15.18
C GLY A 98 12.95 1.94 15.66
N ILE A 99 13.05 3.06 14.94
CA ILE A 99 12.29 4.28 15.24
C ILE A 99 10.78 3.99 15.19
N GLY A 100 10.31 3.28 14.16
CA GLY A 100 8.91 2.88 14.02
C GLY A 100 8.44 1.98 15.17
N ALA A 101 9.25 0.99 15.55
CA ALA A 101 8.93 0.06 16.64
C ALA A 101 8.86 0.78 17.99
N VAL A 102 9.83 1.64 18.30
CA VAL A 102 9.86 2.43 19.54
C VAL A 102 8.70 3.43 19.57
N GLY A 103 8.43 4.12 18.46
CA GLY A 103 7.30 5.04 18.35
C GLY A 103 5.96 4.33 18.55
N GLY A 104 5.77 3.18 17.93
CA GLY A 104 4.57 2.35 18.12
C GLY A 104 4.40 1.87 19.55
N ALA A 105 5.48 1.35 20.16
CA ALA A 105 5.46 0.91 21.56
C ALA A 105 5.16 2.08 22.53
N ALA A 106 5.71 3.27 22.27
CA ALA A 106 5.42 4.46 23.06
C ALA A 106 3.96 4.89 22.96
N ILE A 107 3.38 4.86 21.76
CA ILE A 107 1.95 5.16 21.56
C ILE A 107 1.07 4.15 22.30
N ILE A 108 1.37 2.85 22.20
CA ILE A 108 0.62 1.80 22.89
C ILE A 108 0.72 1.96 24.42
N ALA A 109 1.91 2.25 24.94
CA ALA A 109 2.12 2.48 26.37
C ALA A 109 1.38 3.74 26.87
N PHE A 110 1.30 4.77 26.03
CA PHE A 110 0.57 5.99 26.34
C PHE A 110 -0.96 5.76 26.33
N ASP A 111 -1.46 5.03 25.33
CA ASP A 111 -2.87 4.64 25.25
C ASP A 111 -3.28 3.76 26.44
N SER A 112 -2.44 2.78 26.81
CA SER A 112 -2.68 1.93 27.97
C SER A 112 -2.58 2.64 29.31
N TRP A 113 -1.93 3.81 29.35
CA TRP A 113 -1.88 4.67 30.54
C TRP A 113 -3.09 5.59 30.64
N LEU A 114 -3.69 5.96 29.50
CA LEU A 114 -4.87 6.82 29.41
C LEU A 114 -6.19 6.11 29.71
N ASN A 115 -6.24 4.78 29.54
CA ASN A 115 -7.43 3.94 29.74
C ASN A 115 -7.41 3.25 31.11
#